data_AF-A0A5K3FFC8-F1
#
_entry.id   AF-A0A5K3FFC8-F1
#
_cell.length_a   1.000
_cell.length_b   1.000
_cell.length_c   1.000
_cell.angle_alpha   90.00
_cell.angle_beta   90.00
_cell.angle_gamma   90.00
#
_symmetry.space_group_name_H-M   'P 1'
#
loop_
_entity.id
_entity.type
_entity.pdbx_description
1 polymer ?
#
loop_
_entity_poly.entity_id
_entity_poly.type
_entity_poly.pdbx_seq_one_letter_code
_entity_poly.pdbx_strand_id
1 'polypeptide(L)'
;MGEQGEIGETGGEGPQGQAGPPGDVGEKGQAGVEEGPRGPPGDQGEEGDEGEEGPKGEQGPQGEQGPPGPVGPPGPTNYTTVLFARHFQAEEGPFECPAGTRFVYDGYSYLMGGGVDYLHSMDLGTASSCLRRFNSHPMAVCESGRACHINMRHERSYWLATLKPRSEEPLAIEEVDGRIARCVVCEAPTNVFAFHSQLGSLTPCPTTWTELWTGVSLLLHTSGSFGGGQPLSSPGSCLEHFRHSPVIECNNNAGTCHYWSDAKVYYLRSIPESTDEQFSKPLGLTLKAGEGPTVDSVSKCRVCMKVPV
;
A
#
# COMPACT_ATOMS: atom_id res chain seq x y z
N MET A 1 50.01 26.71 38.99
CA MET A 1 51.01 25.78 38.42
C MET A 1 50.24 24.52 38.11
N GLY A 2 50.27 24.03 36.87
CA GLY A 2 49.44 22.88 36.46
C GLY A 2 50.10 21.55 36.86
N GLU A 3 49.27 20.57 37.23
CA GLU A 3 49.73 19.20 37.45
C GLU A 3 49.72 18.42 36.13
N GLN A 4 50.66 17.48 36.03
CA GLN A 4 50.94 16.71 34.83
C GLN A 4 49.94 15.55 34.68
N GLY A 5 49.46 15.31 33.46
CA GLY A 5 48.43 14.31 33.18
C GLY A 5 48.84 12.87 33.49
N GLU A 6 47.86 12.06 33.90
CA GLU A 6 48.04 10.65 34.23
C GLU A 6 48.33 9.79 32.99
N ILE A 7 49.09 8.71 33.21
CA ILE A 7 49.45 7.72 32.18
C ILE A 7 48.28 6.76 31.99
N GLY A 8 47.92 6.48 30.74
CA GLY A 8 46.79 5.60 30.41
C GLY A 8 46.98 4.15 30.86
N GLU A 9 45.89 3.52 31.30
CA GLU A 9 45.89 2.14 31.76
C GLU A 9 46.12 1.12 30.64
N THR A 10 46.73 -0.01 31.01
CA THR A 10 47.15 -1.09 30.10
C THR A 10 45.96 -1.93 29.62
N GLY A 11 45.98 -2.34 28.34
CA GLY A 11 44.92 -3.17 27.75
C GLY A 11 44.78 -4.56 28.41
N GLY A 12 43.54 -5.03 28.53
CA GLY A 12 43.19 -6.31 29.17
C GLY A 12 43.60 -7.55 28.36
N GLU A 13 43.66 -8.69 29.05
CA GLU A 13 44.07 -9.99 28.48
C GLU A 13 43.15 -10.51 27.36
N GLY A 14 43.76 -11.29 26.45
CA GLY A 14 43.05 -11.94 25.35
C GLY A 14 42.28 -13.21 25.80
N PRO A 15 41.25 -13.63 25.02
CA PRO A 15 40.41 -14.76 25.39
C PRO A 15 41.13 -16.12 25.34
N GLN A 16 40.71 -17.03 26.22
CA GLN A 16 41.25 -18.38 26.37
C GLN A 16 40.99 -19.27 25.13
N GLY A 17 41.97 -20.11 24.77
CA GLY A 17 41.89 -21.04 23.64
C GLY A 17 40.94 -22.23 23.84
N GLN A 18 40.45 -22.79 22.72
CA GLN A 18 39.52 -23.92 22.69
C GLN A 18 40.22 -25.28 22.94
N ALA A 19 39.45 -26.27 23.39
CA ALA A 19 39.93 -27.63 23.65
C ALA A 19 40.18 -28.44 22.35
N GLY A 20 41.12 -29.39 22.41
CA GLY A 20 41.48 -30.26 21.28
C GLY A 20 40.52 -31.43 21.03
N PRO A 21 40.57 -32.05 19.84
CA PRO A 21 39.67 -33.15 19.46
C PRO A 21 40.04 -34.51 20.12
N PRO A 22 39.11 -35.49 20.14
CA PRO A 22 39.38 -36.86 20.59
C PRO A 22 40.36 -37.62 19.68
N GLY A 23 41.00 -38.66 20.22
CA GLY A 23 41.96 -39.52 19.48
C GLY A 23 41.33 -40.74 18.80
N ASP A 24 42.12 -41.37 17.92
CA ASP A 24 41.70 -42.44 16.99
C ASP A 24 41.56 -43.85 17.63
N VAL A 25 40.85 -44.73 16.91
CA VAL A 25 40.56 -46.13 17.30
C VAL A 25 41.65 -47.10 16.81
N GLY A 26 42.03 -48.08 17.65
CA GLY A 26 43.09 -49.05 17.37
C GLY A 26 42.71 -50.22 16.43
N GLU A 27 43.73 -50.87 15.86
CA GLU A 27 43.60 -51.93 14.85
C GLU A 27 43.33 -53.36 15.39
N LYS A 28 43.09 -54.29 14.45
CA LYS A 28 42.43 -55.61 14.64
C LYS A 28 43.43 -56.78 14.76
N GLY A 29 43.10 -57.78 15.59
CA GLY A 29 43.86 -59.05 15.71
C GLY A 29 43.59 -60.10 14.62
N GLN A 30 44.53 -61.05 14.44
CA GLN A 30 44.49 -62.14 13.45
C GLN A 30 44.07 -63.52 14.03
N ALA A 31 43.94 -64.53 13.16
CA ALA A 31 43.17 -65.77 13.35
C ALA A 31 43.96 -67.03 13.83
N GLY A 32 43.24 -68.14 14.07
CA GLY A 32 43.76 -69.47 14.42
C GLY A 32 42.93 -70.64 13.83
N VAL A 33 43.47 -71.87 13.88
CA VAL A 33 43.15 -73.08 13.07
C VAL A 33 43.10 -74.31 14.05
N GLU A 34 42.45 -75.48 13.87
CA GLU A 34 42.18 -76.38 12.71
C GLU A 34 40.87 -77.24 12.90
N GLU A 35 40.67 -78.31 12.11
CA GLU A 35 39.50 -79.24 12.15
C GLU A 35 39.70 -80.49 13.04
N GLY A 36 38.60 -81.19 13.40
CA GLY A 36 38.60 -82.51 14.07
C GLY A 36 37.26 -83.29 14.00
N PRO A 37 37.24 -84.65 14.05
CA PRO A 37 36.13 -85.45 13.49
C PRO A 37 35.05 -85.99 14.48
N ARG A 38 34.02 -86.61 13.89
CA ARG A 38 32.75 -87.09 14.49
C ARG A 38 32.85 -88.42 15.27
N GLY A 39 32.09 -88.55 16.37
CA GLY A 39 31.77 -89.81 17.07
C GLY A 39 30.35 -89.81 17.71
N PRO A 40 29.72 -90.97 18.01
CA PRO A 40 28.29 -91.09 18.31
C PRO A 40 27.99 -91.39 19.82
N PRO A 41 26.74 -91.65 20.26
CA PRO A 41 26.23 -91.25 21.60
C PRO A 41 26.31 -92.34 22.70
N GLY A 42 25.96 -91.95 23.93
CA GLY A 42 25.65 -92.85 25.06
C GLY A 42 25.10 -92.08 26.27
N ASP A 43 23.98 -92.54 26.81
CA ASP A 43 23.17 -91.83 27.82
C ASP A 43 23.50 -92.17 29.29
N GLN A 44 22.95 -91.34 30.19
CA GLN A 44 22.57 -91.63 31.59
C GLN A 44 23.71 -91.83 32.62
N GLY A 45 23.69 -91.21 33.79
CA GLY A 45 22.75 -90.21 34.32
C GLY A 45 22.91 -90.03 35.84
N GLU A 46 23.26 -88.79 36.22
CA GLU A 46 22.81 -88.02 37.40
C GLU A 46 22.96 -88.57 38.84
N GLU A 47 23.66 -87.78 39.66
CA GLU A 47 23.40 -87.60 41.09
C GLU A 47 23.05 -86.10 41.27
N GLY A 48 22.04 -85.78 42.07
CA GLY A 48 21.33 -84.49 41.99
C GLY A 48 22.03 -83.28 42.62
N ASP A 49 21.92 -82.12 41.97
CA ASP A 49 22.56 -80.87 42.37
C ASP A 49 21.90 -80.14 43.55
N GLU A 50 22.71 -79.35 44.26
CA GLU A 50 22.28 -78.40 45.30
C GLU A 50 21.61 -77.17 44.67
N GLY A 51 20.51 -76.68 45.26
CA GLY A 51 19.64 -75.69 44.62
C GLY A 51 20.26 -74.30 44.42
N GLU A 52 20.11 -73.75 43.21
CA GLU A 52 20.67 -72.45 42.81
C GLU A 52 20.06 -71.24 43.56
N GLU A 53 20.87 -70.19 43.74
CA GLU A 53 20.44 -68.92 44.34
C GLU A 53 19.46 -68.17 43.42
N GLY A 54 18.37 -67.64 43.99
CA GLY A 54 17.27 -67.06 43.22
C GLY A 54 17.65 -65.82 42.39
N PRO A 55 17.02 -65.61 41.21
CA PRO A 55 17.42 -64.56 40.28
C PRO A 55 17.20 -63.15 40.86
N LYS A 56 18.17 -62.27 40.58
CA LYS A 56 18.10 -60.85 40.94
C LYS A 56 16.97 -60.16 40.17
N GLY A 57 16.06 -59.49 40.89
CA GLY A 57 14.88 -58.85 40.32
C GLY A 57 15.20 -57.79 39.26
N GLU A 58 14.35 -57.73 38.23
CA GLU A 58 14.51 -56.85 37.06
C GLU A 58 14.34 -55.36 37.42
N GLN A 59 15.02 -54.50 36.66
CA GLN A 59 14.88 -53.05 36.78
C GLN A 59 13.54 -52.60 36.17
N GLY A 60 12.75 -51.84 36.93
CA GLY A 60 11.46 -51.32 36.46
C GLY A 60 11.59 -50.44 35.21
N PRO A 61 10.54 -50.41 34.34
CA PRO A 61 10.59 -49.70 33.06
C PRO A 61 10.79 -48.19 33.24
N GLN A 62 11.47 -47.58 32.28
CA GLN A 62 11.63 -46.13 32.21
C GLN A 62 10.27 -45.45 32.01
N GLY A 63 9.97 -44.43 32.81
CA GLY A 63 8.72 -43.68 32.70
C GLY A 63 8.54 -43.00 31.34
N GLU A 64 7.30 -42.96 30.86
CA GLU A 64 6.95 -42.40 29.55
C GLU A 64 7.27 -40.89 29.46
N GLN A 65 7.62 -40.44 28.25
CA GLN A 65 7.85 -39.03 27.99
C GLN A 65 6.54 -38.25 28.12
N GLY A 66 6.55 -37.14 28.87
CA GLY A 66 5.39 -36.27 29.00
C GLY A 66 4.92 -35.70 27.65
N PRO A 67 3.62 -35.40 27.49
CA PRO A 67 3.07 -34.93 26.23
C PRO A 67 3.68 -33.59 25.79
N PRO A 68 3.71 -33.29 24.48
CA PRO A 68 4.12 -31.98 23.98
C PRO A 68 3.33 -30.84 24.64
N GLY A 69 4.01 -29.73 24.91
CA GLY A 69 3.36 -28.52 25.41
C GLY A 69 2.33 -27.96 24.42
N PRO A 70 1.34 -27.18 24.89
CA PRO A 70 0.34 -26.58 24.03
C PRO A 70 0.97 -25.65 23.00
N VAL A 71 0.38 -25.61 21.80
CA VAL A 71 0.77 -24.67 20.74
C VAL A 71 0.60 -23.23 21.25
N GLY A 72 1.62 -22.39 21.07
CA GLY A 72 1.55 -20.98 21.44
C GLY A 72 0.44 -20.22 20.69
N PRO A 73 -0.04 -19.09 21.22
CA PRO A 73 -1.07 -18.30 20.55
C PRO A 73 -0.56 -17.82 19.17
N PRO A 74 -1.46 -17.69 18.16
CA PRO A 74 -1.10 -17.09 16.89
C PRO A 74 -0.51 -15.68 17.08
N GLY A 75 0.54 -15.36 16.31
CA GLY A 75 1.06 -13.99 16.26
C GLY A 75 0.02 -13.01 15.69
N PRO A 76 0.12 -11.71 16.00
CA PRO A 76 -0.86 -10.72 15.56
C PRO A 76 -0.92 -10.62 14.03
N THR A 77 -2.06 -10.99 13.45
CA THR A 77 -2.34 -10.93 12.02
C THR A 77 -2.69 -9.50 11.59
N ASN A 78 -1.68 -8.64 11.45
CA ASN A 78 -1.88 -7.20 11.21
C ASN A 78 -1.51 -6.77 9.76
N TYR A 79 -1.82 -7.62 8.76
CA TYR A 79 -1.38 -7.47 7.37
C TYR A 79 -2.53 -7.16 6.39
N THR A 80 -3.21 -6.03 6.58
CA THR A 80 -3.94 -5.35 5.50
C THR A 80 -3.60 -3.86 5.49
N THR A 81 -2.39 -3.55 5.01
CA THR A 81 -1.94 -2.17 4.80
C THR A 81 -2.59 -1.60 3.54
N VAL A 82 -3.73 -0.94 3.68
CA VAL A 82 -4.44 -0.33 2.54
C VAL A 82 -3.81 1.02 2.25
N LEU A 83 -3.26 1.21 1.05
CA LEU A 83 -2.77 2.50 0.59
C LEU A 83 -3.87 3.24 -0.18
N PHE A 84 -4.10 4.49 0.18
CA PHE A 84 -4.95 5.40 -0.58
C PHE A 84 -4.29 6.78 -0.71
N ALA A 85 -4.68 7.53 -1.75
CA ALA A 85 -4.29 8.93 -1.92
C ALA A 85 -5.40 9.87 -1.45
N ARG A 86 -4.99 11.01 -0.89
CA ARG A 86 -5.86 12.18 -0.63
C ARG A 86 -5.27 13.39 -1.33
N HIS A 87 -6.12 14.16 -2.01
CA HIS A 87 -5.72 15.28 -2.85
C HIS A 87 -6.22 16.62 -2.28
N PHE A 88 -5.30 17.55 -2.09
CA PHE A 88 -5.55 18.88 -1.55
C PHE A 88 -5.47 19.92 -2.66
N GLN A 89 -6.61 20.54 -2.96
CA GLN A 89 -6.68 21.69 -3.86
C GLN A 89 -6.33 23.02 -3.16
N ALA A 90 -5.98 23.00 -1.88
CA ALA A 90 -5.41 24.15 -1.19
C ALA A 90 -4.05 24.55 -1.79
N GLU A 91 -3.72 25.84 -1.72
CA GLU A 91 -2.46 26.38 -2.26
C GLU A 91 -1.28 26.07 -1.35
N GLU A 92 -1.52 26.03 -0.05
CA GLU A 92 -0.55 25.80 1.02
C GLU A 92 -1.10 24.77 2.03
N GLY A 93 -0.21 24.24 2.88
CA GLY A 93 -0.53 23.19 3.85
C GLY A 93 -1.21 23.67 5.13
N PRO A 94 -1.40 22.78 6.13
CA PRO A 94 -0.82 21.43 6.20
C PRO A 94 -1.53 20.41 5.30
N PHE A 95 -0.74 19.50 4.71
CA PHE A 95 -1.25 18.37 3.91
C PHE A 95 -1.09 17.09 4.74
N GLU A 96 -2.17 16.66 5.40
CA GLU A 96 -2.10 15.62 6.44
C GLU A 96 -3.01 14.42 6.16
N CYS A 97 -2.53 13.24 6.55
CA CYS A 97 -3.32 12.02 6.51
C CYS A 97 -4.47 12.08 7.52
N PRO A 98 -5.69 11.59 7.16
CA PRO A 98 -6.82 11.53 8.08
C PRO A 98 -6.52 10.77 9.39
N ALA A 99 -7.22 11.14 10.47
CA ALA A 99 -7.10 10.48 11.76
C ALA A 99 -7.32 8.96 11.66
N GLY A 100 -6.49 8.18 12.36
CA GLY A 100 -6.51 6.71 12.28
C GLY A 100 -5.77 6.12 11.07
N THR A 101 -5.11 6.95 10.25
CA THR A 101 -4.24 6.53 9.14
C THR A 101 -2.82 7.07 9.35
N ARG A 102 -1.82 6.51 8.66
CA ARG A 102 -0.39 6.87 8.81
C ARG A 102 0.15 7.47 7.52
N PHE A 103 0.95 8.53 7.62
CA PHE A 103 1.64 9.13 6.48
C PHE A 103 2.69 8.19 5.89
N VAL A 104 2.73 8.10 4.55
CA VAL A 104 3.75 7.34 3.81
C VAL A 104 4.63 8.28 2.98
N TYR A 105 4.05 9.13 2.13
CA TYR A 105 4.75 10.17 1.38
C TYR A 105 3.78 11.24 0.84
N ASP A 106 4.32 12.38 0.40
CA ASP A 106 3.57 13.44 -0.29
C ASP A 106 4.04 13.65 -1.75
N GLY A 107 3.25 14.41 -2.51
CA GLY A 107 3.57 14.73 -3.89
C GLY A 107 2.58 15.69 -4.54
N TYR A 108 2.47 15.56 -5.86
CA TYR A 108 1.62 16.35 -6.75
C TYR A 108 0.56 15.48 -7.41
N SER A 109 -0.62 16.07 -7.60
CA SER A 109 -1.85 15.38 -7.99
C SER A 109 -1.92 15.14 -9.49
N TYR A 110 -1.38 14.01 -9.94
CA TYR A 110 -1.39 13.57 -11.33
C TYR A 110 -2.71 12.86 -11.66
N LEU A 111 -3.41 13.35 -12.68
CA LEU A 111 -4.71 12.80 -13.08
C LEU A 111 -4.63 11.97 -14.36
N MET A 112 -3.89 12.44 -15.36
CA MET A 112 -3.84 11.79 -16.68
C MET A 112 -2.60 12.23 -17.46
N GLY A 113 -2.14 11.40 -18.39
CA GLY A 113 -1.19 11.84 -19.40
C GLY A 113 -0.90 10.77 -20.44
N GLY A 114 -0.21 11.17 -21.51
CA GLY A 114 0.17 10.26 -22.58
C GLY A 114 0.59 10.99 -23.85
N GLY A 115 0.52 10.26 -24.96
CA GLY A 115 0.81 10.76 -26.30
C GLY A 115 -0.41 11.42 -26.95
N VAL A 116 -0.26 11.78 -28.23
CA VAL A 116 -1.32 12.43 -29.03
C VAL A 116 -2.55 11.53 -29.21
N ASP A 117 -2.32 10.23 -29.41
CA ASP A 117 -3.36 9.26 -29.79
C ASP A 117 -3.95 8.49 -28.60
N TYR A 118 -3.34 8.61 -27.41
CA TYR A 118 -3.77 7.89 -26.21
C TYR A 118 -3.32 8.62 -24.94
N LEU A 119 -4.30 8.91 -24.08
CA LEU A 119 -4.09 9.38 -22.70
C LEU A 119 -4.54 8.32 -21.71
N HIS A 120 -3.71 8.07 -20.69
CA HIS A 120 -4.02 7.16 -19.60
C HIS A 120 -4.49 7.95 -18.37
N SER A 121 -5.66 7.62 -17.83
CA SER A 121 -6.21 8.22 -16.61
C SER A 121 -5.81 7.41 -15.37
N MET A 122 -5.44 8.11 -14.31
CA MET A 122 -5.28 7.55 -12.97
C MET A 122 -6.59 7.65 -12.17
N ASP A 123 -6.69 6.78 -11.17
CA ASP A 123 -7.67 6.88 -10.09
C ASP A 123 -7.07 7.69 -8.93
N LEU A 124 -7.69 8.84 -8.62
CA LEU A 124 -7.30 9.78 -7.57
C LEU A 124 -7.41 9.18 -6.15
N GLY A 125 -8.04 8.02 -5.97
CA GLY A 125 -8.02 7.32 -4.67
C GLY A 125 -6.78 6.46 -4.47
N THR A 126 -5.96 6.26 -5.50
CA THR A 126 -4.81 5.33 -5.49
C THR A 126 -3.48 6.07 -5.39
N ALA A 127 -2.46 5.44 -4.80
CA ALA A 127 -1.11 6.02 -4.74
C ALA A 127 -0.53 6.41 -6.12
N SER A 128 -1.00 5.79 -7.20
CA SER A 128 -0.58 6.07 -8.59
C SER A 128 -0.89 7.49 -9.07
N SER A 129 -1.88 8.17 -8.49
CA SER A 129 -2.19 9.58 -8.78
C SER A 129 -1.29 10.57 -8.02
N CYS A 130 -0.46 10.11 -7.09
CA CYS A 130 0.37 10.98 -6.26
C CYS A 130 1.84 10.89 -6.64
N LEU A 131 2.29 11.75 -7.55
CA LEU A 131 3.68 11.75 -8.03
C LEU A 131 4.56 12.63 -7.14
N ARG A 132 5.62 12.04 -6.55
CA ARG A 132 6.54 12.73 -5.62
C ARG A 132 7.28 13.94 -6.21
N ARG A 133 7.24 14.14 -7.53
CA ARG A 133 7.83 15.29 -8.23
C ARG A 133 6.89 15.74 -9.34
N PHE A 134 6.63 17.04 -9.41
CA PHE A 134 6.01 17.65 -10.57
C PHE A 134 7.00 17.72 -11.73
N ASN A 135 6.48 17.53 -12.94
CA ASN A 135 7.11 17.90 -14.19
C ASN A 135 5.99 18.09 -15.23
N SER A 136 6.11 19.06 -16.14
CA SER A 136 5.11 19.29 -17.21
C SER A 136 4.92 18.09 -18.14
N HIS A 137 5.90 17.17 -18.20
CA HIS A 137 5.82 15.90 -18.91
C HIS A 137 6.62 14.80 -18.16
N PRO A 138 6.01 14.06 -17.22
CA PRO A 138 6.72 13.12 -16.34
C PRO A 138 7.03 11.76 -16.98
N MET A 139 7.08 11.68 -18.32
CA MET A 139 7.13 10.42 -19.08
C MET A 139 8.28 10.42 -20.09
N ALA A 140 8.61 9.22 -20.60
CA ALA A 140 9.52 9.03 -21.73
C ALA A 140 8.87 8.06 -22.71
N VAL A 141 8.93 8.35 -24.01
CA VAL A 141 8.29 7.56 -25.06
C VAL A 141 9.36 6.78 -25.83
N CYS A 142 9.36 5.45 -25.73
CA CYS A 142 10.34 4.58 -26.38
C CYS A 142 9.76 3.90 -27.63
N GLU A 143 10.45 4.04 -28.75
CA GLU A 143 10.15 3.32 -30.00
C GLU A 143 10.93 1.99 -30.05
N SER A 144 10.26 0.91 -30.45
CA SER A 144 10.78 -0.46 -30.36
C SER A 144 12.18 -0.61 -30.97
N GLY A 145 13.17 -0.83 -30.10
CA GLY A 145 14.56 -1.11 -30.46
C GLY A 145 15.35 0.03 -31.09
N ARG A 146 14.86 1.29 -31.08
CA ARG A 146 15.53 2.41 -31.75
C ARG A 146 15.98 3.52 -30.81
N ALA A 147 15.04 4.19 -30.16
CA ALA A 147 15.30 5.39 -29.37
C ALA A 147 14.20 5.59 -28.33
N CYS A 148 14.56 6.29 -27.25
CA CYS A 148 13.58 6.88 -26.33
C CYS A 148 13.64 8.40 -26.48
N HIS A 149 12.46 9.00 -26.55
CA HIS A 149 12.26 10.43 -26.67
C HIS A 149 11.72 10.97 -25.36
N ILE A 150 12.32 12.06 -24.90
CA ILE A 150 11.88 12.86 -23.76
C ILE A 150 11.66 14.25 -24.32
N ASN A 151 10.52 14.87 -24.04
CA ASN A 151 10.25 16.27 -24.36
C ASN A 151 10.29 16.65 -25.87
N MET A 152 10.04 15.69 -26.79
CA MET A 152 10.21 15.91 -28.25
C MET A 152 8.94 15.76 -29.11
N ARG A 153 7.74 15.55 -28.55
CA ARG A 153 6.48 15.55 -29.32
C ARG A 153 5.41 16.39 -28.61
N HIS A 154 4.16 16.23 -29.05
CA HIS A 154 2.99 16.93 -28.50
C HIS A 154 2.33 16.18 -27.34
N GLU A 155 3.13 15.50 -26.50
CA GLU A 155 2.62 14.82 -25.32
C GLU A 155 2.02 15.81 -24.30
N ARG A 156 1.04 15.35 -23.54
CA ARG A 156 0.31 16.16 -22.55
C ARG A 156 0.28 15.46 -21.20
N SER A 157 0.29 16.26 -20.15
CA SER A 157 -0.03 15.81 -18.80
C SER A 157 -1.14 16.67 -18.20
N TYR A 158 -1.92 16.08 -17.31
CA TYR A 158 -3.08 16.68 -16.69
C TYR A 158 -2.98 16.47 -15.19
N TRP A 159 -3.12 17.57 -14.46
CA TRP A 159 -2.95 17.60 -13.02
C TRP A 159 -4.21 18.19 -12.38
N LEU A 160 -4.55 17.71 -11.19
CA LEU A 160 -5.55 18.39 -10.38
C LEU A 160 -4.99 19.78 -10.01
N ALA A 161 -5.79 20.81 -10.19
CA ALA A 161 -5.41 22.19 -9.95
C ALA A 161 -5.84 22.67 -8.55
N THR A 162 -5.10 23.62 -7.99
CA THR A 162 -5.48 24.29 -6.75
C THR A 162 -6.69 25.21 -6.95
N LEU A 163 -7.18 25.76 -5.84
CA LEU A 163 -8.28 26.71 -5.80
C LEU A 163 -7.89 28.10 -6.32
N LYS A 164 -6.60 28.37 -6.62
CA LYS A 164 -6.11 29.63 -7.24
C LYS A 164 -7.05 30.09 -8.35
N PRO A 165 -7.29 31.41 -8.50
CA PRO A 165 -7.98 31.96 -9.65
C PRO A 165 -7.36 31.46 -10.96
N ARG A 166 -8.23 31.04 -11.87
CA ARG A 166 -7.89 30.63 -13.24
C ARG A 166 -7.11 31.75 -13.94
N SER A 167 -6.06 31.38 -14.68
CA SER A 167 -5.45 32.27 -15.66
C SER A 167 -6.23 32.18 -16.97
N GLU A 168 -6.51 33.34 -17.60
CA GLU A 168 -7.08 33.36 -18.95
C GLU A 168 -6.03 33.06 -20.01
N GLU A 169 -4.77 33.45 -19.79
CA GLU A 169 -3.65 33.18 -20.69
C GLU A 169 -2.84 31.94 -20.25
N PRO A 170 -2.19 31.21 -21.19
CA PRO A 170 -1.25 30.12 -20.86
C PRO A 170 -0.14 30.57 -19.92
N LEU A 171 0.06 29.82 -18.84
CA LEU A 171 1.08 30.10 -17.82
C LEU A 171 2.39 29.46 -18.24
N ALA A 172 3.51 30.17 -18.10
CA ALA A 172 4.83 29.55 -18.24
C ALA A 172 5.03 28.52 -17.11
N ILE A 173 5.81 27.45 -17.35
CA ILE A 173 6.03 26.37 -16.35
C ILE A 173 6.58 26.92 -15.03
N GLU A 174 7.37 27.99 -15.08
CA GLU A 174 7.94 28.69 -13.92
C GLU A 174 6.87 29.36 -13.04
N GLU A 175 5.69 29.67 -13.59
CA GLU A 175 4.56 30.34 -12.91
C GLU A 175 3.48 29.36 -12.42
N VAL A 176 3.69 28.05 -12.63
CA VAL A 176 2.75 26.97 -12.28
C VAL A 176 2.85 26.58 -10.79
N ASP A 177 3.80 27.14 -10.04
CA ASP A 177 3.94 26.84 -8.61
C ASP A 177 2.73 27.29 -7.76
N GLY A 178 2.36 26.43 -6.81
CA GLY A 178 1.11 26.52 -6.06
C GLY A 178 -0.18 26.49 -6.91
N ARG A 179 -0.11 26.18 -8.23
CA ARG A 179 -1.30 25.93 -9.09
C ARG A 179 -1.58 24.44 -9.28
N ILE A 180 -0.59 23.58 -9.06
CA ILE A 180 -0.73 22.12 -9.04
C ILE A 180 -1.12 21.67 -7.63
N ALA A 181 -2.24 20.96 -7.51
CA ALA A 181 -2.73 20.45 -6.23
C ALA A 181 -1.76 19.43 -5.62
N ARG A 182 -1.58 19.47 -4.31
CA ARG A 182 -0.72 18.54 -3.57
C ARG A 182 -1.50 17.30 -3.15
N CYS A 183 -0.79 16.24 -2.82
CA CYS A 183 -1.40 14.98 -2.37
C CYS A 183 -0.55 14.34 -1.29
N VAL A 184 -1.18 13.47 -0.50
CA VAL A 184 -0.53 12.56 0.43
C VAL A 184 -1.00 11.14 0.15
N VAL A 185 -0.10 10.18 0.34
CA VAL A 185 -0.43 8.76 0.39
C VAL A 185 -0.38 8.29 1.83
N CYS A 186 -1.46 7.64 2.24
CA CYS A 186 -1.69 7.21 3.61
C CYS A 186 -1.88 5.70 3.68
N GLU A 187 -1.37 5.09 4.74
CA GLU A 187 -1.61 3.71 5.15
C GLU A 187 -2.80 3.67 6.10
N ALA A 188 -3.86 2.97 5.71
CA ALA A 188 -5.04 2.69 6.51
C ALA A 188 -5.03 1.24 7.03
N PRO A 189 -5.55 0.98 8.24
CA PRO A 189 -5.70 -0.38 8.79
C PRO A 189 -6.76 -1.22 8.07
N THR A 190 -7.69 -0.58 7.34
CA THR A 190 -8.80 -1.24 6.64
C THR A 190 -9.10 -0.52 5.32
N ASN A 191 -10.02 -1.07 4.53
CA ASN A 191 -10.43 -0.48 3.27
C ASN A 191 -11.11 0.89 3.47
N VAL A 192 -10.77 1.81 2.56
CA VAL A 192 -11.32 3.17 2.47
C VAL A 192 -12.16 3.27 1.20
N PHE A 193 -13.38 3.78 1.31
CA PHE A 193 -14.33 3.86 0.19
C PHE A 193 -15.09 5.19 0.18
N ALA A 194 -15.45 5.66 -1.02
CA ALA A 194 -16.40 6.75 -1.21
C ALA A 194 -17.84 6.24 -1.21
N PHE A 195 -18.74 7.02 -0.61
CA PHE A 195 -20.18 6.85 -0.62
C PHE A 195 -20.82 8.10 -1.21
N HIS A 196 -21.75 7.93 -2.15
CA HIS A 196 -22.41 9.02 -2.87
C HIS A 196 -23.88 9.07 -2.48
N SER A 197 -24.36 10.27 -2.11
CA SER A 197 -25.74 10.49 -1.67
C SER A 197 -26.75 10.53 -2.82
N GLN A 198 -26.33 11.00 -3.99
CA GLN A 198 -27.23 11.50 -5.05
C GLN A 198 -28.20 12.60 -4.58
N LEU A 199 -27.86 13.31 -3.51
CA LEU A 199 -28.61 14.42 -2.92
C LEU A 199 -27.74 15.68 -2.84
N GLY A 200 -28.38 16.84 -2.68
CA GLY A 200 -27.70 18.10 -2.33
C GLY A 200 -27.17 18.13 -0.88
N SER A 201 -27.44 17.09 -0.08
CA SER A 201 -27.06 16.94 1.32
C SER A 201 -26.13 15.74 1.53
N LEU A 202 -25.38 15.75 2.63
CA LEU A 202 -24.51 14.64 3.02
C LEU A 202 -25.30 13.54 3.74
N THR A 203 -25.07 12.28 3.35
CA THR A 203 -25.48 11.10 4.11
C THR A 203 -24.36 10.66 5.07
N PRO A 204 -24.67 10.02 6.21
CA PRO A 204 -23.68 9.51 7.15
C PRO A 204 -22.91 8.28 6.61
N CYS A 205 -21.72 8.02 7.15
CA CYS A 205 -21.04 6.74 6.94
C CYS A 205 -21.88 5.57 7.48
N PRO A 206 -21.72 4.34 6.96
CA PRO A 206 -22.37 3.16 7.54
C PRO A 206 -21.94 2.94 9.00
N THR A 207 -22.78 2.30 9.81
CA THR A 207 -22.66 2.25 11.29
C THR A 207 -21.36 1.64 11.84
N THR A 208 -20.58 0.93 11.03
CA THR A 208 -19.30 0.30 11.39
C THR A 208 -18.09 1.00 10.76
N TRP A 209 -18.26 2.26 10.33
CA TRP A 209 -17.27 3.01 9.57
C TRP A 209 -17.08 4.41 10.17
N THR A 210 -15.84 4.90 10.15
CA THR A 210 -15.49 6.27 10.52
C THR A 210 -15.37 7.13 9.27
N GLU A 211 -15.70 8.41 9.39
CA GLU A 211 -15.48 9.41 8.34
C GLU A 211 -14.01 9.79 8.24
N LEU A 212 -13.52 9.99 7.02
CA LEU A 212 -12.21 10.58 6.74
C LEU A 212 -12.33 12.00 6.17
N TRP A 213 -13.23 12.23 5.19
CA TRP A 213 -13.59 13.55 4.66
C TRP A 213 -14.94 13.54 3.92
N THR A 214 -15.40 14.72 3.52
CA THR A 214 -16.63 14.93 2.73
C THR A 214 -16.35 15.76 1.48
N GLY A 215 -17.24 15.72 0.49
CA GLY A 215 -17.01 16.45 -0.75
C GLY A 215 -18.16 16.38 -1.76
N VAL A 216 -17.82 16.59 -3.03
CA VAL A 216 -18.70 16.45 -4.19
C VAL A 216 -18.32 15.28 -5.08
N SER A 217 -19.33 14.65 -5.67
CA SER A 217 -19.24 13.38 -6.37
C SER A 217 -18.68 13.53 -7.80
N LEU A 218 -17.35 13.48 -7.96
CA LEU A 218 -16.69 13.44 -9.26
C LEU A 218 -16.94 12.08 -9.95
N LEU A 219 -17.42 12.11 -11.19
CA LEU A 219 -17.63 10.92 -12.01
C LEU A 219 -16.54 10.75 -13.08
N LEU A 220 -16.37 11.77 -13.94
CA LEU A 220 -15.38 11.72 -15.02
C LEU A 220 -14.94 13.12 -15.47
N HIS A 221 -13.84 13.18 -16.22
CA HIS A 221 -13.30 14.37 -16.86
C HIS A 221 -12.95 14.07 -18.32
N THR A 222 -12.95 15.09 -19.17
CA THR A 222 -12.56 14.98 -20.59
C THR A 222 -11.75 16.19 -21.03
N SER A 223 -10.85 16.03 -21.99
CA SER A 223 -10.18 17.10 -22.74
C SER A 223 -10.17 16.70 -24.21
N GLY A 224 -10.73 17.54 -25.09
CA GLY A 224 -11.03 17.17 -26.48
C GLY A 224 -11.86 15.88 -26.57
N SER A 225 -11.33 14.88 -27.27
CA SER A 225 -11.92 13.54 -27.44
C SER A 225 -11.47 12.52 -26.40
N PHE A 226 -10.57 12.88 -25.50
CA PHE A 226 -9.99 11.99 -24.48
C PHE A 226 -10.60 12.27 -23.10
N GLY A 227 -10.50 11.30 -22.19
CA GLY A 227 -11.09 11.44 -20.86
C GLY A 227 -10.87 10.23 -19.97
N GLY A 228 -11.27 10.38 -18.71
CA GLY A 228 -11.06 9.40 -17.66
C GLY A 228 -12.14 9.47 -16.58
N GLY A 229 -12.56 8.31 -16.08
CA GLY A 229 -13.51 8.19 -14.98
C GLY A 229 -12.83 7.95 -13.64
N GLN A 230 -13.52 8.23 -12.56
CA GLN A 230 -13.18 7.78 -11.21
C GLN A 230 -14.15 6.64 -10.83
N PRO A 231 -13.67 5.48 -10.33
CA PRO A 231 -14.58 4.47 -9.80
C PRO A 231 -15.37 5.07 -8.62
N LEU A 232 -16.70 4.98 -8.63
CA LEU A 232 -17.53 5.60 -7.58
C LEU A 232 -17.34 4.98 -6.19
N SER A 233 -16.68 3.83 -6.08
CA SER A 233 -16.24 3.26 -4.81
C SER A 233 -14.89 3.83 -4.32
N SER A 234 -14.06 4.36 -5.22
CA SER A 234 -12.74 4.89 -4.90
C SER A 234 -12.84 6.22 -4.15
N PRO A 235 -11.98 6.50 -3.16
CA PRO A 235 -11.86 7.84 -2.56
C PRO A 235 -11.67 8.97 -3.59
N GLY A 236 -11.11 8.65 -4.77
CA GLY A 236 -10.87 9.60 -5.87
C GLY A 236 -12.13 10.18 -6.51
N SER A 237 -13.28 9.52 -6.37
CA SER A 237 -14.58 10.07 -6.80
C SER A 237 -15.12 11.16 -5.87
N CYS A 238 -14.46 11.45 -4.74
CA CYS A 238 -14.94 12.38 -3.73
C CYS A 238 -13.98 13.54 -3.49
N LEU A 239 -14.05 14.56 -4.36
CA LEU A 239 -13.28 15.79 -4.23
C LEU A 239 -13.86 16.69 -3.13
N GLU A 240 -13.01 17.16 -2.21
CA GLU A 240 -13.41 18.03 -1.08
C GLU A 240 -14.01 19.37 -1.55
N HIS A 241 -13.70 19.82 -2.76
CA HIS A 241 -14.18 21.09 -3.33
C HIS A 241 -14.78 20.93 -4.73
N PHE A 242 -15.88 21.65 -4.97
CA PHE A 242 -16.46 21.79 -6.30
C PHE A 242 -15.67 22.81 -7.14
N ARG A 243 -15.37 22.45 -8.39
CA ARG A 243 -14.75 23.35 -9.39
C ARG A 243 -15.38 23.10 -10.76
N HIS A 244 -15.67 24.17 -11.49
CA HIS A 244 -16.05 24.06 -12.91
C HIS A 244 -14.90 23.58 -13.80
N SER A 245 -13.65 23.79 -13.37
CA SER A 245 -12.44 23.26 -14.01
C SER A 245 -11.44 22.90 -12.90
N PRO A 246 -11.44 21.63 -12.42
CA PRO A 246 -10.49 21.15 -11.41
C PRO A 246 -9.17 20.67 -12.00
N VAL A 247 -9.00 20.70 -13.33
CA VAL A 247 -7.85 20.11 -14.04
C VAL A 247 -7.11 21.19 -14.82
N ILE A 248 -5.78 21.17 -14.76
CA ILE A 248 -4.91 21.98 -15.61
C ILE A 248 -4.14 21.06 -16.57
N GLU A 249 -4.13 21.40 -17.87
CA GLU A 249 -3.31 20.71 -18.88
C GLU A 249 -1.92 21.36 -18.91
N CYS A 250 -0.87 20.55 -18.98
CA CYS A 250 0.49 20.99 -19.24
C CYS A 250 0.98 20.41 -20.58
N ASN A 251 1.54 21.27 -21.42
CA ASN A 251 2.07 20.96 -22.74
C ASN A 251 3.56 21.35 -22.80
N ASN A 252 4.42 20.33 -22.88
CA ASN A 252 5.86 20.55 -22.80
C ASN A 252 6.44 21.24 -24.05
N ASN A 253 5.91 20.98 -25.26
CA ASN A 253 6.39 21.63 -26.48
C ASN A 253 6.10 23.14 -26.48
N ALA A 254 5.03 23.57 -25.82
CA ALA A 254 4.71 24.98 -25.62
C ALA A 254 5.40 25.59 -24.39
N GLY A 255 5.99 24.78 -23.50
CA GLY A 255 6.56 25.25 -22.23
C GLY A 255 5.52 25.83 -21.27
N THR A 256 4.25 25.45 -21.39
CA THR A 256 3.13 26.10 -20.68
C THR A 256 2.11 25.12 -20.09
N CYS A 257 1.35 25.61 -19.12
CA CYS A 257 0.13 24.94 -18.63
C CYS A 257 -1.08 25.88 -18.70
N HIS A 258 -2.26 25.35 -19.00
CA HIS A 258 -3.49 26.14 -19.19
C HIS A 258 -4.76 25.38 -18.81
N TYR A 259 -5.84 26.14 -18.66
CA TYR A 259 -7.19 25.66 -18.44
C TYR A 259 -7.96 25.78 -19.77
N TRP A 260 -7.85 24.79 -20.65
CA TRP A 260 -8.52 24.85 -21.95
C TRP A 260 -10.06 24.80 -21.83
N SER A 261 -10.76 25.44 -22.76
CA SER A 261 -12.23 25.57 -22.73
C SER A 261 -12.99 24.33 -23.23
N ASP A 262 -12.30 23.39 -23.88
CA ASP A 262 -12.80 22.09 -24.27
C ASP A 262 -12.70 21.05 -23.15
N ALA A 263 -11.94 21.34 -22.09
CA ALA A 263 -11.87 20.54 -20.88
C ALA A 263 -13.21 20.59 -20.12
N LYS A 264 -13.75 19.43 -19.77
CA LYS A 264 -15.03 19.29 -19.06
C LYS A 264 -14.87 18.37 -17.85
N VAL A 265 -15.63 18.68 -16.81
CA VAL A 265 -15.79 17.85 -15.62
C VAL A 265 -17.25 17.47 -15.45
N TYR A 266 -17.47 16.25 -14.99
CA TYR A 266 -18.80 15.68 -14.81
C TYR A 266 -18.91 15.18 -13.38
N TYR A 267 -19.86 15.75 -12.66
CA TYR A 267 -20.23 15.33 -11.31
C TYR A 267 -21.54 14.54 -11.35
N LEU A 268 -21.75 13.62 -10.41
CA LEU A 268 -23.10 13.07 -10.19
C LEU A 268 -24.03 14.22 -9.76
N ARG A 269 -25.22 14.29 -10.35
CA ARG A 269 -26.25 15.27 -9.97
C ARG A 269 -27.00 14.83 -8.72
N SER A 270 -27.60 15.78 -8.01
CA SER A 270 -28.68 15.49 -7.09
C SER A 270 -29.93 15.07 -7.86
N ILE A 271 -30.65 14.08 -7.34
CA ILE A 271 -31.92 13.59 -7.87
C ILE A 271 -32.99 13.83 -6.79
N PRO A 272 -34.15 14.43 -7.11
CA PRO A 272 -35.27 14.54 -6.18
C PRO A 272 -35.70 13.17 -5.62
N GLU A 273 -36.12 13.12 -4.36
CA GLU A 273 -36.50 11.88 -3.67
C GLU A 273 -37.84 11.29 -4.16
N SER A 274 -38.61 12.04 -4.95
CA SER A 274 -39.86 11.59 -5.56
C SER A 274 -39.61 10.51 -6.62
N THR A 275 -40.11 9.29 -6.37
CA THR A 275 -39.96 8.14 -7.28
C THR A 275 -40.41 8.44 -8.70
N ASP A 276 -41.49 9.21 -8.86
CA ASP A 276 -42.02 9.61 -10.17
C ASP A 276 -41.03 10.49 -10.96
N GLU A 277 -40.21 11.30 -10.29
CA GLU A 277 -39.19 12.13 -10.95
C GLU A 277 -37.94 11.33 -11.30
N GLN A 278 -37.57 10.31 -10.53
CA GLN A 278 -36.42 9.43 -10.82
C GLN A 278 -36.54 8.75 -12.19
N PHE A 279 -37.75 8.33 -12.57
CA PHE A 279 -38.05 7.68 -13.85
C PHE A 279 -38.63 8.63 -14.91
N SER A 280 -38.64 9.94 -14.64
CA SER A 280 -39.06 10.98 -15.58
C SER A 280 -37.93 11.42 -16.52
N LYS A 281 -38.28 12.10 -17.62
CA LYS A 281 -37.30 12.80 -18.46
C LYS A 281 -36.71 13.98 -17.67
N PRO A 282 -35.38 14.07 -17.47
CA PRO A 282 -34.77 15.20 -16.77
C PRO A 282 -35.10 16.55 -17.45
N LEU A 283 -35.44 17.55 -16.64
CA LEU A 283 -35.59 18.93 -17.10
C LEU A 283 -34.21 19.52 -17.45
N GLY A 284 -34.13 20.17 -18.61
CA GLY A 284 -32.92 20.87 -19.03
C GLY A 284 -32.79 22.20 -18.31
N LEU A 285 -31.72 22.38 -17.53
CA LEU A 285 -31.44 23.59 -16.77
C LEU A 285 -29.97 24.01 -16.99
N THR A 286 -29.75 25.31 -17.15
CA THR A 286 -28.41 25.90 -17.21
C THR A 286 -28.14 26.62 -15.89
N LEU A 287 -27.16 26.15 -15.13
CA LEU A 287 -26.75 26.72 -13.86
C LEU A 287 -25.45 27.52 -14.05
N LYS A 288 -25.44 28.80 -13.67
CA LYS A 288 -24.30 29.69 -13.89
C LYS A 288 -23.39 29.76 -12.66
N ALA A 289 -22.11 30.05 -12.89
CA ALA A 289 -21.17 30.35 -11.82
C ALA A 289 -21.60 31.63 -11.08
N GLY A 290 -21.58 31.59 -9.74
CA GLY A 290 -21.89 32.74 -8.87
C GLY A 290 -23.34 32.88 -8.39
N GLU A 291 -24.30 32.12 -8.94
CA GLU A 291 -25.71 32.22 -8.51
C GLU A 291 -26.03 31.37 -7.27
N GLY A 292 -25.17 30.41 -6.91
CA GLY A 292 -25.37 29.45 -5.81
C GLY A 292 -25.83 28.03 -6.17
N PRO A 293 -26.80 27.75 -7.08
CA PRO A 293 -27.52 26.47 -7.04
C PRO A 293 -26.76 25.32 -7.70
N THR A 294 -25.66 25.61 -8.40
CA THR A 294 -24.80 24.61 -9.04
C THR A 294 -24.28 23.60 -8.02
N VAL A 295 -23.82 24.06 -6.86
CA VAL A 295 -23.24 23.18 -5.84
C VAL A 295 -24.31 22.31 -5.18
N ASP A 296 -25.53 22.80 -5.04
CA ASP A 296 -26.67 22.07 -4.45
C ASP A 296 -27.30 21.08 -5.44
N SER A 297 -27.20 21.36 -6.74
CA SER A 297 -27.55 20.44 -7.83
C SER A 297 -26.59 19.25 -8.00
N VAL A 298 -25.49 19.22 -7.25
CA VAL A 298 -24.44 18.20 -7.32
C VAL A 298 -24.49 17.30 -6.10
N SER A 299 -24.45 15.99 -6.35
CA SER A 299 -24.43 14.93 -5.35
C SER A 299 -23.27 15.11 -4.38
N LYS A 300 -23.56 15.13 -3.09
CA LYS A 300 -22.52 15.10 -2.04
C LYS A 300 -21.99 13.68 -1.85
N CYS A 301 -20.76 13.58 -1.38
CA CYS A 301 -20.11 12.31 -1.05
C CYS A 301 -19.38 12.39 0.29
N ARG A 302 -19.10 11.22 0.85
CA ARG A 302 -18.34 11.04 2.07
C ARG A 302 -17.37 9.87 1.88
N VAL A 303 -16.12 10.06 2.26
CA VAL A 303 -15.14 8.97 2.29
C VAL A 303 -15.07 8.41 3.69
N CYS A 304 -15.22 7.10 3.80
CA CYS A 304 -15.29 6.38 5.05
C CYS A 304 -14.26 5.24 5.08
N MET A 305 -13.73 4.95 6.27
CA MET A 305 -12.86 3.81 6.56
C MET A 305 -13.57 2.86 7.53
N LYS A 306 -13.48 1.55 7.31
CA LYS A 306 -14.11 0.58 8.20
C LYS A 306 -13.40 0.56 9.56
N VAL A 307 -14.13 0.58 10.66
CA VAL A 307 -13.53 0.47 12.00
C VAL A 307 -13.04 -0.98 12.17
N PRO A 308 -11.78 -1.21 12.60
CA PRO A 308 -11.31 -2.53 13.01
C PRO A 308 -12.16 -3.09 14.15
N VAL A 309 -12.45 -4.41 14.10
CA VAL A 309 -13.20 -5.15 15.12
C VAL A 309 -12.27 -6.11 15.83
#